data_AF-A0A4Y3FR74-F1
#
_entry.id   AF-A0A4Y3FR74-F1
#
_cell.length_a   1.000
_cell.length_b   1.000
_cell.length_c   1.000
_cell.angle_alpha   90.00
_cell.angle_beta   90.00
_cell.angle_gamma   90.00
#
_symmetry.space_group_name_H-M   'P 1'
#
loop_
_entity.id
_entity.type
_entity.pdbx_description
1 polymer ?
#
loop_
_entity_poly.entity_id
_entity_poly.type
_entity_poly.pdbx_seq_one_letter_code
_entity_poly.pdbx_strand_id
1 'polypeptide(L)'
;MPVKRKRGRSKGSGKRIALHEISKKLFEADGKNPYYKDGQMIKNFRELRDNINNFTTKEAEWIARWVLYLGDETTATKIIKYKGDFKNIIIKRYNQLEKHYNP
;
A
#
# COMPACT_ATOMS: atom_id res chain seq x y z
N MET A 1 -11.83 47.77 -9.60
CA MET A 1 -11.68 46.91 -8.40
C MET A 1 -13.08 46.56 -7.90
N PRO A 2 -13.41 45.28 -7.64
CA PRO A 2 -12.92 44.62 -6.42
C PRO A 2 -12.42 43.18 -6.61
N VAL A 3 -11.43 42.85 -5.78
CA VAL A 3 -10.81 41.53 -5.58
C VAL A 3 -11.72 40.66 -4.70
N LYS A 4 -12.03 39.43 -5.10
CA LYS A 4 -12.58 38.40 -4.19
C LYS A 4 -11.84 37.06 -4.29
N ARG A 5 -10.80 36.99 -3.45
CA ARG A 5 -10.47 35.94 -2.47
C ARG A 5 -10.37 34.47 -2.95
N LYS A 6 -9.09 34.06 -3.09
CA LYS A 6 -8.47 32.77 -2.71
C LYS A 6 -9.39 31.54 -2.69
N ARG A 7 -9.40 30.77 -3.77
CA ARG A 7 -9.80 29.35 -3.74
C ARG A 7 -8.82 28.57 -2.86
N GLY A 8 -9.29 28.22 -1.68
CA GLY A 8 -8.62 27.35 -0.73
C GLY A 8 -8.21 26.05 -1.41
N ARG A 9 -6.96 25.68 -1.18
CA ARG A 9 -6.26 24.52 -1.69
C ARG A 9 -6.89 23.25 -1.10
N SER A 10 -7.86 22.64 -1.80
CA SER A 10 -8.43 21.32 -1.47
C SER A 10 -7.45 20.16 -1.70
N LYS A 11 -6.18 20.30 -1.27
CA LYS A 11 -5.17 19.24 -1.40
C LYS A 11 -5.29 18.15 -0.33
N GLY A 12 -6.06 18.40 0.74
CA GLY A 12 -6.21 17.46 1.87
C GLY A 12 -7.23 16.35 1.64
N SER A 13 -8.38 16.67 1.05
CA SER A 13 -9.48 15.72 0.83
C SER A 13 -9.15 14.68 -0.24
N GLY A 14 -8.60 15.12 -1.39
CA GLY A 14 -8.21 14.20 -2.47
C GLY A 14 -7.17 13.17 -2.05
N LYS A 15 -6.24 13.55 -1.16
CA LYS A 15 -5.21 12.62 -0.65
C LYS A 15 -5.79 11.58 0.32
N ARG A 16 -6.79 11.96 1.13
CA ARG A 16 -7.51 11.01 2.01
C ARG A 16 -8.39 10.05 1.22
N ILE A 17 -9.10 10.53 0.19
CA ILE A 17 -9.94 9.70 -0.69
C ILE A 17 -9.05 8.68 -1.44
N ALA A 18 -7.92 9.12 -2.00
CA ALA A 18 -6.98 8.23 -2.66
C ALA A 18 -6.39 7.17 -1.70
N LEU A 19 -6.08 7.53 -0.45
CA LEU A 19 -5.60 6.58 0.56
C LEU A 19 -6.69 5.58 0.98
N HIS A 20 -7.94 6.03 1.10
CA HIS A 20 -9.07 5.16 1.40
C HIS A 20 -9.29 4.14 0.27
N GLU A 21 -9.33 4.59 -0.99
CA GLU A 21 -9.46 3.70 -2.16
C GLU A 21 -8.31 2.69 -2.26
N ILE A 22 -7.07 3.14 -2.04
CA ILE A 22 -5.89 2.26 -2.03
C ILE A 22 -5.99 1.25 -0.87
N SER A 23 -6.41 1.69 0.31
CA SER A 23 -6.56 0.80 1.47
C SER A 23 -7.61 -0.28 1.22
N LYS A 24 -8.74 0.09 0.61
CA LYS A 24 -9.81 -0.85 0.26
C LYS A 24 -9.32 -1.90 -0.73
N LYS A 25 -8.64 -1.48 -1.81
CA LYS A 25 -8.04 -2.39 -2.80
C LYS A 25 -6.99 -3.35 -2.20
N LEU A 26 -6.15 -2.85 -1.28
CA LEU A 26 -5.09 -3.64 -0.64
C LEU A 26 -5.61 -4.62 0.42
N PHE A 27 -6.67 -4.25 1.16
CA PHE A 27 -7.22 -5.08 2.23
C PHE A 27 -8.30 -6.03 1.77
N GLU A 28 -9.21 -5.60 0.89
CA GLU A 28 -10.22 -6.50 0.33
C GLU A 28 -9.58 -7.43 -0.71
N ALA A 29 -8.57 -6.95 -1.44
CA ALA A 29 -7.95 -7.69 -2.56
C ALA A 29 -9.00 -8.30 -3.50
N ASP A 30 -10.15 -7.61 -3.65
CA ASP A 30 -11.34 -8.20 -4.27
C ASP A 30 -11.09 -8.49 -5.75
N GLY A 31 -11.31 -9.75 -6.15
CA GLY A 31 -11.01 -10.25 -7.48
C GLY A 31 -9.51 -10.35 -7.85
N LYS A 32 -8.58 -10.20 -6.89
CA LYS A 32 -7.13 -10.29 -7.13
C LYS A 32 -6.58 -11.63 -6.65
N ASN A 33 -5.66 -12.20 -7.42
CA ASN A 33 -5.05 -13.47 -7.05
C ASN A 33 -4.17 -13.33 -5.80
N PRO A 34 -4.34 -14.23 -4.81
CA PRO A 34 -3.49 -14.28 -3.65
C PRO A 34 -2.04 -14.62 -4.04
N TYR A 35 -1.10 -14.14 -3.24
CA TYR A 35 0.31 -14.45 -3.41
C TYR A 35 0.65 -15.77 -2.71
N TYR A 36 1.21 -16.73 -3.44
CA TYR A 36 1.59 -18.03 -2.89
C TYR A 36 3.11 -18.08 -2.68
N LYS A 37 3.52 -18.45 -1.47
CA LYS A 37 4.92 -18.69 -1.13
C LYS A 37 5.03 -19.92 -0.25
N ASP A 38 5.83 -20.91 -0.67
CA ASP A 38 6.15 -22.11 0.12
C ASP A 38 4.91 -22.82 0.69
N GLY A 39 3.81 -22.85 -0.07
CA GLY A 39 2.52 -23.41 0.36
C GLY A 39 1.66 -22.48 1.22
N GLN A 40 2.19 -21.33 1.61
CA GLN A 40 1.45 -20.27 2.31
C GLN A 40 0.77 -19.33 1.31
N MET A 41 -0.54 -19.17 1.47
CA MET A 41 -1.35 -18.25 0.69
C MET A 41 -1.48 -16.92 1.43
N ILE A 42 -1.13 -15.83 0.76
CA ILE A 42 -1.27 -14.45 1.25
C ILE A 42 -2.34 -13.75 0.42
N LYS A 43 -3.51 -13.56 1.02
CA LYS A 43 -4.71 -13.05 0.36
C LYS A 43 -4.71 -11.54 0.20
N ASN A 44 -4.15 -10.82 1.16
CA ASN A 44 -4.24 -9.37 1.23
C ASN A 44 -3.01 -8.73 1.88
N PHE A 45 -2.99 -7.41 1.90
CA PHE A 45 -1.87 -6.65 2.44
C PHE A 45 -1.70 -6.81 3.96
N ARG A 46 -2.77 -7.18 4.70
CA ARG A 46 -2.68 -7.49 6.13
C ARG A 46 -1.91 -8.78 6.35
N GLU A 47 -2.26 -9.84 5.65
CA GLU A 47 -1.54 -11.12 5.73
C GLU A 47 -0.08 -10.97 5.27
N LEU A 48 0.20 -10.11 4.28
CA LEU A 48 1.57 -9.80 3.88
C LEU A 48 2.35 -9.15 5.02
N ARG A 49 1.75 -8.18 5.72
CA ARG A 49 2.37 -7.51 6.86
C ARG A 49 2.60 -8.48 8.01
N ASP A 50 1.65 -9.37 8.30
CA ASP A 50 1.77 -10.32 9.41
C ASP A 50 2.85 -11.38 9.12
N ASN A 51 3.02 -11.77 7.86
CA ASN A 51 4.03 -12.73 7.42
C ASN A 51 5.32 -12.08 6.91
N ILE A 52 5.50 -10.77 7.07
CA ILE A 52 6.62 -10.02 6.47
C ILE A 52 7.99 -10.51 6.93
N ASN A 53 8.06 -11.12 8.11
CA ASN A 53 9.28 -11.69 8.66
C ASN A 53 9.74 -12.95 7.93
N ASN A 54 8.81 -13.70 7.33
CA ASN A 54 9.10 -14.90 6.54
C ASN A 54 9.74 -14.54 5.18
N PHE A 55 9.67 -13.27 4.78
CA PHE A 55 10.23 -12.79 3.52
C PHE A 55 11.69 -12.37 3.64
N THR A 56 12.43 -12.64 2.57
CA THR A 56 13.82 -12.25 2.38
C THR A 56 13.94 -11.08 1.41
N THR A 57 15.10 -10.42 1.41
CA THR A 57 15.40 -9.32 0.47
C THR A 57 15.37 -9.75 -1.00
N LYS A 58 15.58 -11.04 -1.30
CA LYS A 58 15.45 -11.60 -2.66
C LYS A 58 14.02 -11.50 -3.17
N GLU A 59 13.04 -11.59 -2.28
CA GLU A 59 11.62 -11.56 -2.60
C GLU A 59 11.03 -10.15 -2.56
N ALA A 60 11.78 -9.16 -2.06
CA ALA A 60 11.34 -7.78 -2.01
C ALA A 60 10.89 -7.26 -3.39
N GLU A 61 11.54 -7.69 -4.48
CA GLU A 61 11.12 -7.32 -5.83
C GLU A 61 9.78 -7.94 -6.22
N TRP A 62 9.56 -9.20 -5.89
CA TRP A 62 8.27 -9.87 -6.11
C TRP A 62 7.15 -9.22 -5.30
N ILE A 63 7.42 -8.90 -4.04
CA ILE A 63 6.47 -8.20 -3.18
C ILE A 63 6.15 -6.81 -3.75
N ALA A 64 7.15 -6.07 -4.25
CA ALA A 64 6.90 -4.79 -4.91
C ALA A 64 5.96 -4.91 -6.10
N ARG A 65 6.17 -5.92 -6.97
CA ARG A 65 5.29 -6.19 -8.11
C ARG A 65 3.87 -6.55 -7.66
N TRP A 66 3.74 -7.33 -6.59
CA TRP A 66 2.42 -7.68 -6.05
C TRP A 66 1.71 -6.47 -5.45
N VAL A 67 2.42 -5.63 -4.70
CA VAL A 67 1.89 -4.36 -4.17
C VAL A 67 1.48 -3.40 -5.29
N LEU A 68 2.25 -3.36 -6.38
CA LEU A 68 1.88 -2.63 -7.60
C LEU A 68 0.60 -3.21 -8.23
N TYR A 69 0.47 -4.53 -8.31
CA TYR A 69 -0.69 -5.23 -8.85
C TYR A 69 -1.99 -4.98 -8.04
N LEU A 70 -1.85 -4.80 -6.72
CA LEU A 70 -2.94 -4.37 -5.83
C LEU A 70 -3.27 -2.88 -5.98
N GLY A 71 -2.40 -2.09 -6.62
CA GLY A 71 -2.65 -0.70 -6.99
C GLY A 71 -1.88 0.35 -6.18
N ASP A 72 -0.83 -0.02 -5.44
CA ASP A 72 0.02 0.93 -4.69
C ASP A 72 1.42 1.06 -5.30
N GLU A 73 1.49 1.84 -6.37
CA GLU A 73 2.73 2.11 -7.11
C GLU A 73 3.79 2.85 -6.28
N THR A 74 3.35 3.75 -5.37
CA THR A 74 4.27 4.51 -4.52
C THR A 74 5.04 3.58 -3.58
N THR A 75 4.36 2.60 -3.01
CA THR A 75 4.96 1.63 -2.10
C THR A 75 5.84 0.64 -2.86
N ALA A 76 5.37 0.15 -4.01
CA ALA A 76 6.15 -0.72 -4.90
C ALA A 76 7.49 -0.09 -5.30
N THR A 77 7.46 1.17 -5.77
CA THR A 77 8.67 1.89 -6.17
C THR A 77 9.64 2.08 -5.01
N LYS A 78 9.13 2.38 -3.81
CA LYS A 78 9.96 2.50 -2.61
C LYS A 78 10.62 1.17 -2.23
N ILE A 79 9.90 0.06 -2.33
CA ILE A 79 10.45 -1.27 -2.05
C ILE A 79 11.57 -1.60 -3.05
N ILE A 80 11.38 -1.33 -4.34
CA ILE A 80 12.41 -1.57 -5.36
C ILE A 80 13.67 -0.73 -5.10
N LYS A 81 13.49 0.55 -4.71
CA LYS A 81 14.61 1.45 -4.42
C LYS A 81 15.35 1.08 -3.14
N TYR A 82 14.64 0.58 -2.13
CA TYR A 82 15.18 0.27 -0.80
C TYR A 82 14.87 -1.19 -0.43
N LYS A 83 15.33 -2.15 -1.26
CA LYS A 83 15.04 -3.58 -1.08
C LYS A 83 15.45 -4.12 0.30
N GLY A 84 16.53 -3.60 0.89
CA GLY A 84 16.97 -3.97 2.24
C GLY A 84 15.99 -3.60 3.35
N ASP A 85 15.17 -2.57 3.12
CA ASP A 85 14.25 -1.97 4.10
C ASP A 85 12.77 -2.25 3.78
N PHE A 86 12.49 -3.17 2.85
CA PHE A 86 11.13 -3.43 2.37
C PHE A 86 10.15 -3.76 3.50
N LYS A 87 10.60 -4.50 4.53
CA LYS A 87 9.78 -4.86 5.70
C LYS A 87 9.28 -3.61 6.41
N ASN A 88 10.17 -2.67 6.69
CA ASN A 88 9.86 -1.40 7.32
C ASN A 88 8.92 -0.55 6.46
N ILE A 89 9.10 -0.57 5.14
CA ILE A 89 8.25 0.16 4.20
C ILE A 89 6.81 -0.38 4.25
N ILE A 90 6.64 -1.70 4.22
CA ILE A 90 5.34 -2.35 4.28
C ILE A 90 4.65 -2.10 5.61
N ILE A 91 5.36 -2.26 6.74
CA ILE A 91 4.79 -1.99 8.06
C ILE A 91 4.33 -0.53 8.19
N LYS A 92 5.18 0.43 7.78
CA LYS A 92 4.81 1.86 7.80
C LYS A 92 3.61 2.14 6.91
N ARG A 93 3.56 1.53 5.72
CA ARG A 93 2.47 1.72 4.78
C ARG A 93 1.17 1.12 5.32
N TYR A 94 1.23 -0.08 5.89
CA TYR A 94 0.10 -0.73 6.55
C TYR A 94 -0.48 0.17 7.64
N ASN A 95 0.36 0.65 8.57
CA ASN A 95 -0.09 1.54 9.65
C ASN A 95 -0.68 2.88 9.14
N GLN A 96 -0.26 3.35 7.97
CA GLN A 96 -0.87 4.53 7.34
C GLN A 96 -2.24 4.20 6.76
N LEU A 97 -2.36 3.08 6.06
CA LEU A 97 -3.60 2.67 5.40
C LEU A 97 -4.65 2.20 6.41
N GLU A 98 -4.26 1.50 7.47
CA GLU A 98 -5.15 1.05 8.55
C GLU A 98 -5.87 2.23 9.22
N LYS A 99 -5.18 3.36 9.41
CA LYS A 99 -5.80 4.60 9.95
C LYS A 99 -6.82 5.25 9.02
N HIS A 100 -6.80 4.88 7.75
CA HIS A 100 -7.67 5.43 6.71
C HIS A 100 -8.65 4.40 6.16
N TYR A 101 -8.55 3.15 6.61
CA TYR A 101 -9.46 2.08 6.27
C TYR A 101 -10.57 2.07 7.32
N ASN A 102 -11.79 2.38 6.90
CA ASN A 102 -12.98 2.24 7.72
C ASN A 102 -13.87 1.18 7.05
N PRO A 103 -13.95 -0.04 7.59
CA PRO A 103 -14.73 -1.13 6.99
C PRO A 103 -16.23 -0.80 6.94
#